data_AF-A0AA37T520-F1
#
_entry.id   AF-A0AA37T520-F1
#
_cell.length_a   1.000
_cell.length_b   1.000
_cell.length_c   1.000
_cell.angle_alpha   90.00
_cell.angle_beta   90.00
_cell.angle_gamma   90.00
#
_symmetry.space_group_name_H-M   'P 1'
#
loop_
_entity.id
_entity.type
_entity.pdbx_description
1 polymer ?
#
loop_
_entity_poly.entity_id
_entity_poly.type
_entity_poly.pdbx_seq_one_letter_code
_entity_poly.pdbx_strand_id
1 'polypeptide(L)'
;MKKILGCFVASCIFATTGAIAGAYRPVPVEVQIETDEEGNVRYSSGQGDMLSARNTDNDYTMIGCGIRGFNNGEESVSMVYCQAVEDEDILANCTSTNPELIEAVKAISPYSYISFSAEYEECTRITVSTQSFYLPEDFD
;
A
#
# COMPACT_ATOMS: atom_id res chain seq x y z
N MET A 1 57.62 2.82 -41.61
CA MET A 1 56.36 3.20 -42.32
C MET A 1 55.39 2.03 -42.32
N LYS A 2 54.37 2.05 -41.46
CA LYS A 2 52.94 1.74 -41.71
C LYS A 2 52.26 1.59 -40.35
N LYS A 3 51.44 2.59 -40.02
CA LYS A 3 50.53 2.62 -38.87
C LYS A 3 49.34 1.70 -39.20
N ILE A 4 48.94 0.82 -38.29
CA ILE A 4 47.56 0.32 -38.27
C ILE A 4 47.06 0.45 -36.83
N LEU A 5 46.23 1.48 -36.69
CA LEU A 5 45.45 1.87 -35.53
C LEU A 5 44.31 0.85 -35.38
N GLY A 6 44.38 -0.02 -34.37
CA GLY A 6 43.29 -0.95 -34.04
C GLY A 6 42.28 -0.25 -33.15
N CYS A 7 41.16 0.18 -33.73
CA CYS A 7 40.00 0.67 -32.98
C CYS A 7 39.46 -0.44 -32.06
N PHE A 8 39.59 -0.24 -30.75
CA PHE A 8 38.76 -0.92 -29.75
C PHE A 8 37.33 -0.42 -29.92
N VAL A 9 36.46 -1.21 -30.55
CA VAL A 9 35.01 -0.98 -30.53
C VAL A 9 34.52 -1.44 -29.16
N ALA A 10 34.37 -0.51 -28.23
CA ALA A 10 33.66 -0.73 -26.99
C ALA A 10 32.19 -0.98 -27.33
N SER A 11 31.78 -2.25 -27.33
CA SER A 11 30.38 -2.65 -27.49
C SER A 11 29.64 -2.24 -26.21
N CYS A 12 29.02 -1.07 -26.22
CA CYS A 12 28.05 -0.68 -25.20
C CYS A 12 26.84 -1.61 -25.34
N ILE A 13 26.83 -2.70 -24.57
CA ILE A 13 25.62 -3.49 -24.34
C ILE A 13 24.68 -2.59 -23.55
N PHE A 14 23.85 -1.84 -24.26
CA PHE A 14 22.67 -1.22 -23.68
C PHE A 14 21.73 -2.36 -23.31
N ALA A 15 21.81 -2.82 -22.06
CA ALA A 15 20.78 -3.64 -21.46
C ALA A 15 19.52 -2.78 -21.40
N THR A 16 18.71 -2.82 -22.46
CA THR A 16 17.39 -2.21 -22.47
C THR A 16 16.55 -2.98 -21.47
N THR A 17 16.31 -2.41 -20.30
CA THR A 17 15.27 -2.88 -19.39
C THR A 17 13.96 -2.85 -20.15
N GLY A 18 13.45 -4.01 -20.55
CA GLY A 18 12.18 -4.11 -21.24
C GLY A 18 11.08 -3.56 -20.34
N ALA A 19 10.41 -2.49 -20.76
CA ALA A 19 9.17 -2.08 -20.13
C ALA A 19 8.09 -3.09 -20.53
N ILE A 20 7.57 -3.85 -19.55
CA ILE A 20 6.44 -4.75 -19.76
C ILE A 20 5.16 -3.91 -19.62
N ALA A 21 4.63 -3.43 -20.74
CA ALA A 21 3.34 -2.75 -20.75
C ALA A 21 2.21 -3.76 -20.49
N GLY A 22 1.17 -3.33 -19.77
CA GLY A 22 -0.02 -4.15 -19.50
C GLY A 22 0.16 -5.23 -18.41
N ALA A 23 1.22 -5.17 -17.61
CA ALA A 23 1.36 -6.08 -16.48
C ALA A 23 0.25 -5.82 -15.44
N TYR A 24 -0.41 -6.89 -15.00
CA TYR A 24 -1.32 -6.90 -13.86
C TYR A 24 -0.66 -7.62 -12.68
N ARG A 25 -0.73 -7.03 -11.48
CA ARG A 25 -0.16 -7.60 -10.26
C ARG A 25 -1.15 -7.48 -9.10
N PRO A 26 -2.03 -8.48 -8.91
CA PRO A 26 -2.84 -8.55 -7.71
C PRO A 26 -1.94 -8.74 -6.49
N VAL A 27 -2.30 -8.08 -5.40
CA VAL A 27 -1.64 -8.18 -4.10
C VAL A 27 -2.71 -8.54 -3.06
N PRO A 28 -2.70 -9.78 -2.56
CA PRO A 28 -3.65 -10.21 -1.54
C PRO A 28 -3.49 -9.37 -0.27
N VAL A 29 -4.51 -9.41 0.59
CA VAL A 29 -4.42 -8.79 1.91
C VAL A 29 -3.54 -9.65 2.80
N GLU A 30 -2.52 -9.04 3.39
CA GLU A 30 -1.64 -9.66 4.38
C GLU A 30 -1.64 -8.78 5.63
N VAL A 31 -1.74 -9.42 6.79
CA VAL A 31 -1.71 -8.76 8.10
C VAL A 31 -0.58 -9.33 8.95
N GLN A 32 0.14 -8.45 9.64
CA GLN A 32 1.17 -8.83 10.60
C GLN A 32 0.86 -8.18 11.94
N ILE A 33 0.91 -8.96 13.01
CA ILE A 33 0.63 -8.53 14.38
C ILE A 33 1.77 -9.02 15.27
N GLU A 34 2.32 -8.12 16.08
CA GLU A 34 3.27 -8.44 17.13
C GLU A 34 2.70 -7.99 18.47
N THR A 35 2.73 -8.88 19.46
CA THR A 35 2.30 -8.59 20.83
C THR A 35 3.47 -8.38 21.77
N ASP A 36 3.25 -7.64 22.86
CA ASP A 36 4.16 -7.59 24.00
C ASP A 36 4.06 -8.86 24.87
N GLU A 37 4.81 -8.89 25.98
CA GLU A 37 4.85 -10.04 26.91
C GLU A 37 3.51 -10.23 27.64
N GLU A 38 2.73 -9.16 27.77
CA GLU A 38 1.40 -9.14 28.39
C GLU A 38 0.28 -9.51 27.39
N GLY A 39 0.60 -9.69 26.11
CA GLY A 39 -0.34 -10.07 25.05
C GLY A 39 -1.08 -8.90 24.40
N ASN A 40 -0.69 -7.65 24.66
CA ASN A 40 -1.25 -6.48 23.96
C ASN A 40 -0.58 -6.32 22.60
N VAL A 41 -1.33 -5.85 21.60
CA VAL A 41 -0.77 -5.54 20.28
C VAL A 41 0.18 -4.35 20.38
N ARG A 42 1.47 -4.62 20.16
CA ARG A 42 2.55 -3.62 20.14
C ARG A 42 2.71 -3.02 18.76
N TYR A 43 2.71 -3.87 17.74
CA TYR A 43 2.84 -3.49 16.34
C TYR A 43 1.80 -4.23 15.51
N SER A 44 1.23 -3.53 14.54
CA SER A 44 0.42 -4.18 13.51
C SER A 44 0.67 -3.53 12.15
N SER A 45 0.49 -4.30 11.09
CA SER A 45 0.51 -3.77 9.73
C SER A 45 -0.44 -4.53 8.83
N GLY A 46 -0.94 -3.84 7.83
CA GLY A 46 -1.78 -4.40 6.78
C GLY A 46 -1.28 -3.93 5.43
N GLN A 47 -1.32 -4.81 4.43
CA GLN A 47 -1.03 -4.46 3.05
C GLN A 47 -1.89 -5.25 2.08
N GLY A 48 -2.16 -4.69 0.91
CA GLY A 48 -2.99 -5.32 -0.12
C GLY A 48 -3.56 -4.30 -1.09
N ASP A 49 -4.10 -4.77 -2.22
CA ASP A 49 -4.89 -3.91 -3.09
C ASP A 49 -6.40 -4.14 -2.92
N MET A 50 -7.16 -3.08 -3.14
CA MET A 50 -8.62 -3.10 -2.93
C MET A 50 -9.37 -4.03 -3.89
N LEU A 51 -8.82 -4.30 -5.09
CA LEU A 51 -9.46 -5.19 -6.07
C LEU A 51 -9.35 -6.65 -5.62
N SER A 52 -8.15 -7.07 -5.23
CA SER A 52 -7.89 -8.41 -4.68
C SER A 52 -8.70 -8.65 -3.43
N ALA A 53 -8.76 -7.67 -2.50
CA ALA A 53 -9.60 -7.76 -1.32
C ALA A 53 -11.10 -7.88 -1.63
N ARG A 54 -11.58 -7.23 -2.70
CA ARG A 54 -13.00 -7.29 -3.10
C ARG A 54 -13.38 -8.61 -3.77
N ASN A 55 -12.43 -9.27 -4.42
CA ASN A 55 -12.65 -10.46 -5.26
C ASN A 55 -12.19 -11.77 -4.62
N THR A 56 -11.77 -11.73 -3.36
CA THR A 56 -11.43 -12.92 -2.58
C THR A 56 -12.67 -13.77 -2.26
N ASP A 57 -12.48 -15.08 -2.13
CA ASP A 57 -13.53 -16.02 -1.68
C ASP A 57 -13.67 -16.04 -0.14
N ASN A 58 -12.80 -15.34 0.59
CA ASN A 58 -12.88 -15.22 2.04
C ASN A 58 -13.84 -14.08 2.44
N ASP A 59 -14.91 -14.41 3.17
CA ASP A 59 -15.94 -13.48 3.63
C ASP A 59 -15.42 -12.40 4.59
N TYR A 60 -14.24 -12.57 5.19
CA TYR A 60 -13.65 -11.66 6.17
C TYR A 60 -12.66 -10.67 5.55
N THR A 61 -12.03 -11.03 4.43
CA THR A 61 -10.90 -10.28 3.90
C THR A 61 -11.30 -8.87 3.47
N MET A 62 -10.60 -7.85 3.99
CA MET A 62 -10.81 -6.45 3.61
C MET A 62 -9.55 -5.62 3.82
N ILE A 63 -9.41 -4.53 3.09
CA ILE A 63 -8.40 -3.51 3.36
C ILE A 63 -8.90 -2.13 2.96
N GLY A 64 -8.60 -1.12 3.75
CA GLY A 64 -8.96 0.26 3.44
C GLY A 64 -8.46 1.25 4.48
N CYS A 65 -8.38 2.52 4.06
CA CYS A 65 -8.29 3.65 4.98
C CYS A 65 -9.35 4.68 4.62
N GLY A 66 -9.77 5.46 5.60
CA GLY A 66 -10.69 6.57 5.42
C GLY A 66 -10.38 7.72 6.36
N ILE A 67 -11.02 8.86 6.10
CA ILE A 67 -10.93 10.05 6.96
C ILE A 67 -12.29 10.26 7.61
N ARG A 68 -12.29 10.42 8.94
CA ARG A 68 -13.46 10.82 9.72
C ARG A 68 -13.29 12.28 10.10
N GLY A 69 -14.30 13.10 9.80
CA GLY A 69 -14.38 14.49 10.21
C GLY A 69 -15.28 14.64 11.44
N PHE A 70 -14.82 15.41 12.43
CA PHE A 70 -15.55 15.77 13.63
C PHE A 70 -15.68 17.28 13.69
N ASN A 71 -16.86 17.78 14.04
CA ASN A 71 -17.08 19.21 14.27
C ASN A 71 -17.87 19.36 15.59
N ASN A 72 -17.31 20.08 16.54
CA ASN A 72 -17.91 20.30 17.87
C ASN A 72 -18.58 21.68 18.01
N GLY A 73 -18.72 22.43 16.92
CA GLY A 73 -19.28 23.79 16.88
C GLY A 73 -18.22 24.90 16.95
N GLU A 74 -16.98 24.60 17.33
CA GLU A 74 -15.89 25.58 17.43
C GLU A 74 -14.73 25.27 16.47
N GLU A 75 -14.40 23.98 16.33
CA GLU A 75 -13.30 23.51 15.48
C GLU A 75 -13.70 22.25 14.70
N SER A 76 -13.10 22.08 13.52
CA SER A 76 -13.21 20.84 12.74
C SER A 76 -11.91 20.07 12.82
N VAL A 77 -11.98 18.82 13.28
CA VAL A 77 -10.83 17.91 13.39
C VAL A 77 -11.04 16.74 12.44
N SER A 78 -9.97 16.30 11.79
CA SER A 78 -9.97 15.10 10.94
C SER A 78 -9.09 14.03 11.55
N MET A 79 -9.49 12.77 11.39
CA MET A 79 -8.75 11.61 11.84
C MET A 79 -8.76 10.56 10.74
N VAL A 80 -7.61 9.97 10.46
CA VAL A 80 -7.52 8.77 9.64
C VAL A 80 -7.92 7.54 10.45
N TYR A 81 -8.56 6.60 9.79
CA TYR A 81 -8.78 5.24 10.26
C TYR A 81 -8.38 4.26 9.15
N CYS A 82 -7.45 3.35 9.42
CA CYS A 82 -7.05 2.27 8.53
C CYS A 82 -7.41 0.91 9.14
N GLN A 83 -7.77 -0.05 8.28
CA GLN A 83 -8.11 -1.41 8.65
C GLN A 83 -7.66 -2.39 7.56
N ALA A 84 -7.17 -3.54 7.98
CA ALA A 84 -6.96 -4.72 7.15
C ALA A 84 -7.41 -5.95 7.94
N VAL A 85 -8.08 -6.87 7.26
CA VAL A 85 -8.45 -8.19 7.77
C VAL A 85 -8.00 -9.20 6.74
N GLU A 86 -7.14 -10.13 7.16
CA GLU A 86 -6.69 -11.24 6.31
C GLU A 86 -7.65 -12.43 6.44
N ASP A 87 -8.09 -12.73 7.66
CA ASP A 87 -9.02 -13.81 8.00
C ASP A 87 -9.81 -13.47 9.28
N GLU A 88 -10.76 -14.33 9.71
CA GLU A 88 -11.71 -14.09 10.82
C GLU A 88 -11.09 -13.46 12.08
N ASP A 89 -9.93 -13.94 12.51
CA ASP A 89 -9.24 -13.49 13.74
C ASP A 89 -7.96 -12.66 13.47
N ILE A 90 -7.66 -12.33 12.21
CA ILE A 90 -6.42 -11.65 11.82
C ILE A 90 -6.73 -10.23 11.33
N LEU A 91 -6.72 -9.27 12.25
CA LEU A 91 -7.08 -7.88 12.01
C LEU A 91 -5.98 -6.92 12.46
N ALA A 92 -5.58 -6.02 11.56
CA ALA A 92 -4.80 -4.84 11.88
C ALA A 92 -5.66 -3.59 11.69
N ASN A 93 -5.56 -2.66 12.63
CA ASN A 93 -6.20 -1.36 12.51
C ASN A 93 -5.30 -0.28 13.10
N CYS A 94 -5.51 0.96 12.69
CA CYS A 94 -4.89 2.11 13.32
C CYS A 94 -5.67 3.39 13.08
N THR A 95 -5.42 4.38 13.93
CA THR A 95 -5.88 5.77 13.73
C THR A 95 -4.74 6.75 13.74
N SER A 96 -4.94 7.94 13.18
CA SER A 96 -4.02 9.06 13.40
C SER A 96 -4.68 10.41 13.12
N THR A 97 -4.22 11.45 13.80
CA THR A 97 -4.56 12.85 13.49
C THR A 97 -3.42 13.59 12.79
N ASN A 98 -2.33 12.90 12.46
CA ASN A 98 -1.19 13.49 11.76
C ASN A 98 -1.63 14.02 10.37
N PRO A 99 -1.43 15.32 10.07
CA PRO A 99 -1.86 15.92 8.81
C PRO A 99 -1.19 15.29 7.57
N GLU A 100 0.04 14.80 7.68
CA GLU A 100 0.73 14.13 6.56
C GLU A 100 0.10 12.78 6.22
N LEU A 101 -0.30 12.03 7.25
CA LEU A 101 -1.00 10.75 7.08
C LEU A 101 -2.43 10.97 6.55
N ILE A 102 -3.11 12.04 7.00
CA ILE A 102 -4.40 12.47 6.45
C ILE A 102 -4.27 12.77 4.95
N GLU A 103 -3.22 13.48 4.53
CA GLU A 103 -3.01 13.79 3.12
C GLU A 103 -2.74 12.54 2.28
N ALA A 104 -1.97 11.58 2.80
CA ALA A 104 -1.73 10.30 2.11
C ALA A 104 -3.04 9.54 1.82
N VAL A 105 -3.98 9.51 2.77
CA VAL A 105 -5.27 8.82 2.61
C VAL A 105 -6.17 9.48 1.57
N LYS A 106 -6.02 10.79 1.31
CA LYS A 106 -6.80 11.46 0.24
C LYS A 106 -6.43 10.99 -1.16
N ALA A 107 -5.27 10.35 -1.34
CA ALA A 107 -4.85 9.79 -2.62
C ALA A 107 -5.52 8.44 -2.96
N ILE A 108 -6.32 7.87 -2.04
CA ILE A 108 -7.00 6.60 -2.28
C ILE A 108 -8.01 6.76 -3.41
N SER A 109 -7.84 5.93 -4.42
CA SER A 109 -8.78 5.70 -5.51
C SER A 109 -9.29 4.26 -5.49
N PRO A 110 -10.33 3.93 -6.28
CA PRO A 110 -10.61 2.54 -6.61
C PRO A 110 -9.33 1.83 -7.08
N TYR A 111 -9.17 0.56 -6.68
CA TYR A 111 -8.01 -0.28 -7.01
C TYR A 111 -6.67 0.16 -6.42
N SER A 112 -6.67 1.06 -5.43
CA SER A 112 -5.42 1.43 -4.75
C SER A 112 -4.80 0.22 -4.06
N TYR A 113 -3.48 0.13 -4.15
CA TYR A 113 -2.70 -0.58 -3.16
C TYR A 113 -2.55 0.28 -1.90
N ILE A 114 -2.82 -0.32 -0.75
CA ILE A 114 -2.73 0.31 0.56
C ILE A 114 -1.75 -0.51 1.40
N SER A 115 -0.87 0.18 2.12
CA SER A 115 -0.04 -0.42 3.16
C SER A 115 0.02 0.53 4.34
N PHE A 116 -0.21 0.04 5.54
CA PHE A 116 -0.07 0.82 6.76
C PHE A 116 0.64 0.03 7.85
N SER A 117 1.22 0.74 8.80
CA SER A 117 1.74 0.16 10.04
C SER A 117 1.34 1.01 11.22
N ALA A 118 1.29 0.37 12.38
CA ALA A 118 0.87 0.96 13.63
C ALA A 118 1.78 0.55 14.77
N GLU A 119 1.99 1.46 15.71
CA GLU A 119 2.55 1.16 17.03
C GLU A 119 1.49 1.53 18.06
N TYR A 120 1.09 0.56 18.88
CA TYR A 120 0.02 0.74 19.88
C TYR A 120 -1.24 1.42 19.31
N GLU A 121 -1.74 0.91 18.17
CA GLU A 121 -2.92 1.41 17.43
C GLU A 121 -2.79 2.80 16.78
N GLU A 122 -1.69 3.53 16.99
CA GLU A 122 -1.42 4.78 16.28
C GLU A 122 -0.74 4.49 14.93
N CYS A 123 -1.29 5.01 13.83
CA CYS A 123 -0.68 4.84 12.52
C CYS A 123 0.68 5.54 12.48
N THR A 124 1.75 4.79 12.21
CA THR A 124 3.10 5.33 12.04
C THR A 124 3.49 5.52 10.58
N ARG A 125 2.80 4.82 9.67
CA ARG A 125 3.01 4.90 8.23
C ARG A 125 1.73 4.56 7.49
N ILE A 126 1.45 5.31 6.43
CA ILE A 126 0.43 4.99 5.44
C ILE A 126 1.04 5.19 4.06
N THR A 127 0.83 4.23 3.18
CA THR A 127 1.26 4.26 1.79
C THR A 127 0.07 3.91 0.93
N VAL A 128 -0.20 4.79 -0.03
CA VAL A 128 -1.24 4.60 -1.05
C VAL A 128 -0.57 4.65 -2.40
N SER A 129 -0.87 3.67 -3.26
CA SER A 129 -0.29 3.59 -4.60
C SER A 129 -1.38 3.27 -5.62
N THR A 130 -1.44 4.11 -6.65
CA THR A 130 -2.36 3.99 -7.80
C THR A 130 -1.63 3.58 -9.07
N GLN A 131 -0.51 2.85 -8.93
CA GLN A 131 0.29 2.38 -10.07
C GLN A 131 -0.57 1.52 -11.02
N SER A 132 -0.32 1.64 -12.32
CA SER A 132 -1.17 1.09 -13.37
C SER A 132 -1.35 -0.43 -13.32
N PHE A 133 -0.40 -1.16 -12.74
CA PHE A 133 -0.46 -2.63 -12.65
C PHE A 133 -1.40 -3.14 -11.54
N TYR A 134 -1.95 -2.24 -10.71
CA TYR A 134 -3.03 -2.58 -9.76
C TYR A 134 -4.42 -2.43 -10.40
N LEU A 135 -4.50 -1.85 -11.60
CA LEU A 135 -5.76 -1.70 -12.31
C LEU A 135 -6.22 -3.06 -12.85
N PRO A 136 -7.54 -3.32 -12.97
CA PRO A 136 -8.05 -4.51 -13.64
C PRO A 136 -7.52 -4.64 -15.08
N GLU A 137 -7.39 -5.87 -15.57
CA GLU A 137 -7.04 -6.14 -16.97
C GLU A 137 -8.13 -5.64 -17.93
N ASP A 138 -9.40 -5.77 -17.54
CA ASP A 138 -10.57 -5.36 -18.31
C ASP A 138 -11.38 -4.30 -17.55
N PHE A 139 -11.71 -3.19 -18.25
CA PHE A 139 -12.65 -2.18 -17.78
C PHE A 139 -13.97 -2.39 -18.54
N ASP A 140 -14.84 -3.27 -18.05
CA ASP A 140 -16.22 -3.37 -18.53
C ASP A 140 -17.06 -2.15 -18.10
#